data_AF-A0A923X2F0-F1
#
_entry.id   AF-A0A923X2F0-F1
#
_cell.length_a   1.000
_cell.length_b   1.000
_cell.length_c   1.000
_cell.angle_alpha   90.00
_cell.angle_beta   90.00
_cell.angle_gamma   90.00
#
_symmetry.space_group_name_H-M   'P 1'
#
loop_
_entity.id
_entity.type
_entity.pdbx_description
1 polymer ?
#
loop_
_entity_poly.entity_id
_entity_poly.type
_entity_poly.pdbx_seq_one_letter_code
_entity_poly.pdbx_strand_id
1 'polypeptide(L)'
;MEDSELVADYPSVKINDFMGGDMTLRRIESTRGVDTGGVYRSSVTVEQSWLHDSTHYDQDPSHADNQSHNDGIQVHGGSNYRFVGNTITGHNNAAIMVNQAVSHTSDLLIDRNWLDGGGCSINIAAANQYGTSQLTVTNNRFGRSQHFANCAIIVSFTQNALTQSGNVWEATGDAVALSRGS
;
A
#
# COMPACT_ATOMS: atom_id res chain seq x y z
N MET A 1 -16.52 1.98 -9.11
CA MET A 1 -17.16 2.97 -8.23
C MET A 1 -16.39 4.27 -8.35
N GLU A 2 -17.08 5.41 -8.25
CA GLU A 2 -16.44 6.72 -8.32
C GLU A 2 -17.18 7.74 -7.45
N ASP A 3 -16.48 8.81 -7.05
CA ASP A 3 -17.05 9.97 -6.33
C ASP A 3 -17.89 9.55 -5.11
N SER A 4 -17.32 8.68 -4.28
CA SER A 4 -18.03 7.99 -3.20
C SER A 4 -17.16 7.87 -1.96
N GLU A 5 -17.82 7.82 -0.80
CA GLU A 5 -17.18 7.52 0.49
C GLU A 5 -17.35 6.03 0.81
N LEU A 6 -16.27 5.37 1.20
CA LEU A 6 -16.24 4.05 1.81
C LEU A 6 -15.87 4.21 3.29
N VAL A 7 -16.83 3.95 4.16
CA VAL A 7 -16.65 4.13 5.60
C VAL A 7 -17.09 2.86 6.31
N ALA A 8 -16.20 2.25 7.09
CA ALA A 8 -16.58 1.15 7.96
C ALA A 8 -17.61 1.64 9.02
N ASP A 9 -18.80 1.05 9.02
CA ASP A 9 -19.91 1.46 9.90
C ASP A 9 -19.55 1.30 11.39
N TYR A 10 -18.90 0.19 11.73
CA TYR A 10 -18.41 -0.10 13.08
C TYR A 10 -16.94 -0.58 13.06
N PRO A 11 -16.17 -0.30 14.13
CA PRO A 11 -14.80 -0.80 14.24
C PRO A 11 -14.78 -2.33 14.29
N SER A 12 -13.93 -2.95 13.48
CA SER A 12 -13.70 -4.39 13.51
C SER A 12 -12.31 -4.71 12.96
N VAL A 13 -11.60 -5.62 13.62
CA VAL A 13 -10.32 -6.17 13.14
C VAL A 13 -10.43 -6.92 11.79
N LYS A 14 -11.65 -7.18 11.31
CA LYS A 14 -11.91 -8.00 10.11
C LYS A 14 -12.46 -7.21 8.91
N ILE A 15 -12.54 -5.89 9.01
CA ILE A 15 -13.12 -5.06 7.95
C ILE A 15 -11.99 -4.33 7.23
N ASN A 16 -11.90 -4.61 5.93
CA ASN A 16 -11.20 -3.74 4.99
C ASN A 16 -12.26 -3.03 4.14
N ASP A 17 -12.03 -1.77 3.77
CA ASP A 17 -13.05 -0.97 3.07
C ASP A 17 -13.36 -1.51 1.67
N PHE A 18 -12.34 -2.07 1.00
CA PHE A 18 -12.53 -2.86 -0.22
C PHE A 18 -11.58 -4.06 -0.27
N MET A 19 -12.04 -5.15 -0.90
CA MET A 19 -11.28 -6.39 -1.02
C MET A 19 -11.54 -7.14 -2.34
N GLY A 20 -10.56 -7.92 -2.80
CA GLY A 20 -10.70 -8.81 -3.94
C GLY A 20 -9.91 -8.39 -5.17
N GLY A 21 -10.57 -8.32 -6.33
CA GLY A 21 -9.99 -7.90 -7.61
C GLY A 21 -11.07 -7.46 -8.61
N ASP A 22 -10.68 -7.27 -9.88
CA ASP A 22 -11.56 -6.86 -10.98
C ASP A 22 -12.39 -5.62 -10.66
N MET A 23 -11.74 -4.58 -10.14
CA MET A 23 -12.41 -3.36 -9.70
C MET A 23 -11.68 -2.09 -10.13
N THR A 24 -12.45 -1.01 -10.22
CA THR A 24 -11.91 0.32 -10.39
C THR A 24 -12.58 1.30 -9.45
N LEU A 25 -11.77 2.00 -8.66
CA LEU A 25 -12.14 3.00 -7.67
C LEU A 25 -11.51 4.33 -8.07
N ARG A 26 -12.32 5.37 -8.25
CA ARG A 26 -11.87 6.70 -8.71
C ARG A 26 -12.40 7.78 -7.82
N ARG A 27 -11.55 8.70 -7.34
CA ARG A 27 -11.99 9.84 -6.53
C ARG A 27 -12.86 9.42 -5.35
N ILE A 28 -12.47 8.32 -4.71
CA ILE A 28 -13.12 7.85 -3.50
C ILE A 28 -12.42 8.41 -2.28
N GLU A 29 -13.16 8.52 -1.18
CA GLU A 29 -12.60 8.66 0.17
C GLU A 29 -12.83 7.32 0.89
N SER A 30 -11.81 6.81 1.58
CA SER A 30 -11.90 5.51 2.24
C SER A 30 -11.25 5.56 3.61
N THR A 31 -12.01 5.20 4.64
CA THR A 31 -11.63 5.40 6.04
C THR A 31 -12.24 4.37 7.00
N ARG A 32 -11.62 4.24 8.18
CA ARG A 32 -12.03 3.43 9.34
C ARG A 32 -11.90 1.90 9.19
N GLY A 33 -11.68 1.35 8.00
CA GLY A 33 -11.23 -0.04 7.84
C GLY A 33 -9.88 -0.28 8.52
N VAL A 34 -9.54 -1.55 8.82
CA VAL A 34 -8.20 -1.92 9.30
C VAL A 34 -7.20 -1.68 8.20
N ASP A 35 -7.29 -2.45 7.12
CA ASP A 35 -6.69 -2.03 5.86
C ASP A 35 -7.73 -1.25 5.08
N THR A 36 -7.33 -0.20 4.40
CA THR A 36 -8.26 0.46 3.49
C THR A 36 -8.56 -0.46 2.29
N GLY A 37 -7.54 -1.12 1.73
CA GLY A 37 -7.71 -2.07 0.63
C GLY A 37 -6.93 -3.37 0.79
N GLY A 38 -7.60 -4.52 0.70
CA GLY A 38 -6.97 -5.85 0.66
C GLY A 38 -7.18 -6.58 -0.68
N VAL A 39 -6.25 -6.45 -1.62
CA VAL A 39 -6.41 -7.01 -2.97
C VAL A 39 -5.64 -8.31 -3.15
N TYR A 40 -6.34 -9.36 -3.59
CA TYR A 40 -5.79 -10.72 -3.72
C TYR A 40 -6.13 -11.39 -5.06
N ARG A 41 -6.71 -10.62 -6.00
CA ARG A 41 -7.00 -11.01 -7.38
C ARG A 41 -6.60 -9.85 -8.32
N SER A 42 -6.30 -10.17 -9.57
CA SER A 42 -5.84 -9.23 -10.60
C SER A 42 -6.81 -8.07 -10.91
N SER A 43 -6.32 -7.10 -11.68
CA SER A 43 -7.11 -6.02 -12.30
C SER A 43 -7.77 -5.07 -11.30
N VAL A 44 -6.95 -4.40 -10.47
CA VAL A 44 -7.43 -3.34 -9.57
C VAL A 44 -6.82 -2.00 -9.95
N THR A 45 -7.68 -1.01 -10.13
CA THR A 45 -7.28 0.40 -10.29
C THR A 45 -7.86 1.21 -9.14
N VAL A 46 -6.99 1.93 -8.43
CA VAL A 46 -7.36 2.96 -7.44
C VAL A 46 -6.68 4.25 -7.88
N GLU A 47 -7.46 5.26 -8.24
CA GLU A 47 -6.90 6.50 -8.73
C GLU A 47 -7.58 7.75 -8.17
N GLN A 48 -6.78 8.81 -8.01
CA GLN A 48 -7.22 10.12 -7.56
C GLN A 48 -8.03 10.08 -6.25
N SER A 49 -7.77 9.09 -5.40
CA SER A 49 -8.55 8.79 -4.20
C SER A 49 -7.79 9.19 -2.93
N TRP A 50 -8.52 9.33 -1.82
CA TRP A 50 -7.97 9.62 -0.51
C TRP A 50 -8.24 8.45 0.45
N LEU A 51 -7.18 7.80 0.91
CA LEU A 51 -7.24 6.63 1.78
C LEU A 51 -6.58 7.02 3.11
N HIS A 52 -7.34 7.10 4.18
CA HIS A 52 -6.84 7.67 5.44
C HIS A 52 -7.62 7.23 6.68
N ASP A 53 -7.05 7.50 7.85
CA ASP A 53 -7.67 7.27 9.16
C ASP A 53 -8.20 5.83 9.30
N SER A 54 -7.36 4.87 8.94
CA SER A 54 -7.62 3.45 9.14
C SER A 54 -7.53 3.09 10.63
N THR A 55 -8.28 2.09 11.05
CA THR A 55 -8.35 1.69 12.46
C THR A 55 -7.20 0.74 12.79
N HIS A 56 -6.29 1.19 13.64
CA HIS A 56 -5.25 0.35 14.22
C HIS A 56 -5.70 -0.27 15.55
N TYR A 57 -5.31 -1.52 15.79
CA TYR A 57 -5.56 -2.23 17.04
C TYR A 57 -4.24 -2.72 17.64
N ASP A 58 -4.06 -2.49 18.95
CA ASP A 58 -2.88 -2.98 19.69
C ASP A 58 -2.74 -4.51 19.64
N GLN A 59 -3.87 -5.21 19.51
CA GLN A 59 -3.93 -6.67 19.39
C GLN A 59 -4.98 -7.06 18.35
N ASP A 60 -4.55 -7.81 17.34
CA ASP A 60 -5.42 -8.38 16.33
C ASP A 60 -5.41 -9.92 16.41
N PRO A 61 -6.38 -10.54 17.11
CA PRO A 61 -6.42 -11.98 17.25
C PRO A 61 -6.80 -12.71 15.95
N SER A 62 -7.09 -11.98 14.86
CA SER A 62 -7.33 -12.59 13.54
C SER A 62 -6.04 -12.93 12.80
N HIS A 63 -4.89 -12.42 13.26
CA HIS A 63 -3.57 -12.70 12.72
C HIS A 63 -2.73 -13.54 13.68
N ALA A 64 -1.89 -14.42 13.12
CA ALA A 64 -1.10 -15.38 13.89
C ALA A 64 -0.01 -14.71 14.76
N ASP A 65 0.41 -13.51 14.40
CA ASP A 65 1.37 -12.69 15.14
C ASP A 65 0.68 -11.71 16.12
N ASN A 66 -0.65 -11.72 16.17
CA ASN A 66 -1.48 -10.86 16.99
C ASN A 66 -1.30 -9.35 16.72
N GLN A 67 -0.80 -8.98 15.54
CA GLN A 67 -0.58 -7.58 15.14
C GLN A 67 -1.63 -7.12 14.11
N SER A 68 -2.10 -5.88 14.24
CA SER A 68 -2.94 -5.25 13.23
C SER A 68 -2.08 -4.86 12.04
N HIS A 69 -2.41 -5.38 10.84
CA HIS A 69 -1.69 -5.05 9.61
C HIS A 69 -1.87 -3.58 9.26
N ASN A 70 -3.10 -3.06 9.18
CA ASN A 70 -3.36 -1.63 9.03
C ASN A 70 -2.60 -0.99 7.85
N ASP A 71 -2.81 -1.52 6.66
CA ASP A 71 -2.23 -1.07 5.39
C ASP A 71 -3.18 -0.16 4.60
N GLY A 72 -2.64 0.82 3.86
CA GLY A 72 -3.47 1.60 2.93
C GLY A 72 -3.98 0.73 1.79
N ILE A 73 -3.07 0.08 1.08
CA ILE A 73 -3.42 -0.99 0.16
C ILE A 73 -2.44 -2.15 0.37
N GLN A 74 -2.95 -3.32 0.70
CA GLN A 74 -2.19 -4.56 0.73
C GLN A 74 -2.46 -5.39 -0.54
N VAL A 75 -1.40 -5.71 -1.28
CA VAL A 75 -1.43 -6.57 -2.47
C VAL A 75 -0.91 -7.95 -2.11
N HIS A 76 -1.81 -8.95 -2.13
CA HIS A 76 -1.52 -10.32 -1.76
C HIS A 76 -1.02 -11.22 -2.91
N GLY A 77 -1.11 -10.75 -4.16
CA GLY A 77 -0.81 -11.54 -5.36
C GLY A 77 -1.74 -11.20 -6.52
N GLY A 78 -1.37 -11.55 -7.75
CA GLY A 78 -2.13 -11.25 -8.96
C GLY A 78 -1.40 -10.29 -9.90
N SER A 79 -2.11 -9.69 -10.86
CA SER A 79 -1.49 -8.82 -11.84
C SER A 79 -2.36 -7.65 -12.28
N ASN A 80 -1.76 -6.69 -13.00
CA ASN A 80 -2.45 -5.52 -13.54
C ASN A 80 -3.07 -4.64 -12.44
N TYR A 81 -2.18 -4.02 -11.66
CA TYR A 81 -2.53 -3.11 -10.57
C TYR A 81 -2.11 -1.69 -10.89
N ARG A 82 -3.02 -0.72 -10.69
CA ARG A 82 -2.78 0.71 -10.96
C ARG A 82 -3.19 1.54 -9.75
N PHE A 83 -2.22 2.03 -8.99
CA PHE A 83 -2.43 2.95 -7.88
C PHE A 83 -1.85 4.31 -8.27
N VAL A 84 -2.73 5.23 -8.70
CA VAL A 84 -2.30 6.42 -9.43
C VAL A 84 -2.91 7.71 -8.86
N GLY A 85 -2.08 8.69 -8.49
CA GLY A 85 -2.58 10.01 -8.11
C GLY A 85 -3.34 10.04 -6.78
N ASN A 86 -3.17 9.04 -5.92
CA ASN A 86 -3.87 8.96 -4.64
C ASN A 86 -3.14 9.72 -3.54
N THR A 87 -3.87 10.09 -2.49
CA THR A 87 -3.34 10.52 -1.20
C THR A 87 -3.55 9.37 -0.21
N ILE A 88 -2.49 8.82 0.37
CA ILE A 88 -2.59 7.69 1.31
C ILE A 88 -1.80 8.00 2.58
N THR A 89 -2.49 8.01 3.73
CA THR A 89 -1.93 8.45 5.02
C THR A 89 -2.53 7.77 6.23
N GLY A 90 -1.81 7.78 7.35
CA GLY A 90 -2.37 7.39 8.65
C GLY A 90 -2.36 5.90 8.93
N HIS A 91 -1.79 5.10 8.02
CA HIS A 91 -1.58 3.66 8.17
C HIS A 91 -0.31 3.37 8.98
N ASN A 92 -0.37 2.38 9.87
CA ASN A 92 0.69 2.04 10.81
C ASN A 92 1.76 1.12 10.19
N ASN A 93 1.38 0.19 9.30
CA ASN A 93 2.36 -0.71 8.68
C ASN A 93 2.93 -0.16 7.37
N ALA A 94 2.10 0.08 6.36
CA ALA A 94 2.51 0.77 5.14
C ALA A 94 1.34 1.51 4.49
N ALA A 95 1.63 2.59 3.75
CA ALA A 95 0.65 3.17 2.85
C ALA A 95 0.35 2.21 1.69
N ILE A 96 1.37 1.52 1.17
CA ILE A 96 1.20 0.41 0.22
C ILE A 96 2.11 -0.75 0.62
N MET A 97 1.49 -1.91 0.89
CA MET A 97 2.16 -3.17 1.19
C MET A 97 2.02 -4.12 0.00
N VAL A 98 3.13 -4.71 -0.43
CA VAL A 98 3.17 -5.72 -1.50
C VAL A 98 3.78 -6.98 -0.90
N ASN A 99 2.92 -7.95 -0.58
CA ASN A 99 3.26 -9.14 0.17
C ASN A 99 2.54 -10.35 -0.45
N GLN A 100 3.27 -11.25 -1.11
CA GLN A 100 2.68 -12.23 -2.04
C GLN A 100 1.97 -13.43 -1.39
N ALA A 101 1.22 -13.28 -0.30
CA ALA A 101 0.57 -14.37 0.44
C ALA A 101 -0.25 -15.37 -0.40
N VAL A 102 -0.81 -14.94 -1.54
CA VAL A 102 -1.72 -15.73 -2.39
C VAL A 102 -1.09 -16.18 -3.71
N SER A 103 -0.36 -15.31 -4.41
CA SER A 103 0.25 -15.64 -5.72
C SER A 103 1.33 -14.63 -6.14
N HIS A 104 2.03 -14.90 -7.26
CA HIS A 104 3.00 -13.97 -7.85
C HIS A 104 2.35 -12.61 -8.13
N THR A 105 3.04 -11.52 -7.81
CA THR A 105 2.57 -10.15 -8.13
C THR A 105 3.28 -9.62 -9.37
N SER A 106 2.54 -9.21 -10.40
CA SER A 106 3.15 -8.60 -11.59
C SER A 106 2.39 -7.40 -12.16
N ASP A 107 3.07 -6.56 -12.94
CA ASP A 107 2.46 -5.39 -13.59
C ASP A 107 1.72 -4.48 -12.59
N LEU A 108 2.47 -4.03 -11.59
CA LEU A 108 2.00 -3.09 -10.56
C LEU A 108 2.63 -1.73 -10.81
N LEU A 109 1.78 -0.72 -10.98
CA LEU A 109 2.17 0.67 -11.09
C LEU A 109 1.70 1.46 -9.87
N ILE A 110 2.65 2.11 -9.21
CA ILE A 110 2.42 3.08 -8.14
C ILE A 110 2.97 4.42 -8.63
N ASP A 111 2.10 5.29 -9.13
CA ASP A 111 2.51 6.52 -9.83
C ASP A 111 1.81 7.79 -9.31
N ARG A 112 2.56 8.88 -9.17
CA ARG A 112 2.03 10.22 -8.82
C ARG A 112 1.20 10.28 -7.52
N ASN A 113 1.40 9.34 -6.60
CA ASN A 113 0.72 9.36 -5.30
C ASN A 113 1.44 10.31 -4.33
N TRP A 114 0.70 10.82 -3.37
CA TRP A 114 1.25 11.42 -2.15
C TRP A 114 1.06 10.41 -0.99
N LEU A 115 2.17 9.95 -0.41
CA LEU A 115 2.20 8.85 0.55
C LEU A 115 2.88 9.30 1.83
N ASP A 116 2.26 9.05 2.97
CA ASP A 116 2.86 9.34 4.28
C ASP A 116 2.49 8.28 5.31
N GLY A 117 3.35 8.11 6.33
CA GLY A 117 3.17 7.12 7.39
C GLY A 117 3.67 5.72 7.04
N GLY A 118 3.31 4.76 7.89
CA GLY A 118 3.80 3.39 7.88
C GLY A 118 5.17 3.21 8.55
N GLY A 119 5.61 1.97 8.71
CA GLY A 119 7.01 1.65 9.01
C GLY A 119 7.92 2.19 7.91
N CYS A 120 7.60 1.80 6.69
CA CYS A 120 8.02 2.46 5.46
C CYS A 120 6.78 2.70 4.60
N SER A 121 6.66 3.82 3.89
CA SER A 121 5.41 4.14 3.18
C SER A 121 5.06 3.13 2.07
N ILE A 122 6.06 2.66 1.33
CA ILE A 122 5.91 1.51 0.42
C ILE A 122 6.79 0.38 0.93
N ASN A 123 6.19 -0.77 1.18
CA ASN A 123 6.89 -1.98 1.60
C ASN A 123 6.66 -3.11 0.58
N ILE A 124 7.73 -3.51 -0.11
CA ILE A 124 7.73 -4.62 -1.07
C ILE A 124 8.55 -5.76 -0.48
N ALA A 125 7.87 -6.65 0.22
CA ALA A 125 8.49 -7.78 0.92
C ALA A 125 7.98 -9.12 0.37
N ALA A 126 8.87 -10.11 0.32
CA ALA A 126 8.49 -11.48 0.01
C ALA A 126 7.83 -12.10 1.26
N ALA A 127 6.58 -12.55 1.14
CA ALA A 127 5.94 -13.34 2.21
C ALA A 127 6.25 -14.84 2.12
N ASN A 128 6.58 -15.33 0.93
CA ASN A 128 6.58 -16.76 0.60
C ASN A 128 7.37 -17.04 -0.70
N GLN A 129 7.20 -18.23 -1.28
CA GLN A 129 7.85 -18.69 -2.52
C GLN A 129 7.48 -17.89 -3.78
N TYR A 130 6.50 -16.98 -3.71
CA TYR A 130 6.04 -16.21 -4.86
C TYR A 130 6.82 -14.90 -4.97
N GLY A 131 7.44 -14.68 -6.13
CA GLY A 131 8.17 -13.45 -6.41
C GLY A 131 7.30 -12.31 -6.94
N THR A 132 7.96 -11.28 -7.43
CA THR A 132 7.36 -10.16 -8.15
C THR A 132 8.03 -9.95 -9.51
N SER A 133 7.32 -9.31 -10.44
CA SER A 133 7.89 -8.87 -11.72
C SER A 133 7.20 -7.59 -12.21
N GLN A 134 7.92 -6.75 -12.96
CA GLN A 134 7.34 -5.54 -13.57
C GLN A 134 6.68 -4.62 -12.54
N LEU A 135 7.38 -4.34 -11.45
CA LEU A 135 6.96 -3.34 -10.48
C LEU A 135 7.48 -1.98 -10.91
N THR A 136 6.63 -0.97 -10.92
CA THR A 136 6.99 0.41 -11.27
C THR A 136 6.52 1.36 -10.19
N VAL A 137 7.45 2.08 -9.56
CA VAL A 137 7.14 3.10 -8.55
C VAL A 137 7.72 4.42 -9.02
N THR A 138 6.87 5.34 -9.48
CA THR A 138 7.33 6.55 -10.16
C THR A 138 6.63 7.83 -9.72
N ASN A 139 7.34 8.94 -9.74
CA ASN A 139 6.77 10.29 -9.55
C ASN A 139 5.95 10.48 -8.27
N ASN A 140 6.16 9.65 -7.24
CA ASN A 140 5.45 9.78 -5.98
C ASN A 140 6.13 10.80 -5.07
N ARG A 141 5.33 11.42 -4.20
CA ARG A 141 5.77 12.36 -3.18
C ARG A 141 5.59 11.72 -1.81
N PHE A 142 6.61 11.84 -0.96
CA PHE A 142 6.62 11.19 0.35
C PHE A 142 6.66 12.23 1.47
N GLY A 143 5.75 12.12 2.42
CA GLY A 143 5.83 12.83 3.71
C GLY A 143 6.93 12.24 4.60
N ARG A 144 6.99 12.64 5.88
CA ARG A 144 8.11 12.29 6.79
C ARG A 144 7.67 11.55 8.05
N SER A 145 6.43 11.08 8.11
CA SER A 145 5.84 10.47 9.31
C SER A 145 6.05 8.96 9.42
N GLN A 146 7.01 8.40 8.68
CA GLN A 146 7.34 6.98 8.78
C GLN A 146 7.97 6.63 10.15
N HIS A 147 7.69 5.45 10.69
CA HIS A 147 8.32 4.99 11.93
C HIS A 147 9.83 4.79 11.76
N PHE A 148 10.27 4.29 10.60
CA PHE A 148 11.68 4.23 10.26
C PHE A 148 12.08 5.48 9.49
N ALA A 149 12.97 6.26 10.11
CA ALA A 149 13.43 7.53 9.55
C ALA A 149 13.96 7.35 8.11
N ASN A 150 13.46 8.20 7.20
CA ASN A 150 13.81 8.20 5.78
C ASN A 150 13.45 6.92 5.01
N CYS A 151 12.51 6.10 5.51
CA CYS A 151 12.09 4.88 4.83
C CYS A 151 10.85 5.09 3.95
N ALA A 152 11.01 5.74 2.80
CA ALA A 152 9.89 5.91 1.86
C ALA A 152 9.56 4.61 1.11
N ILE A 153 10.57 3.91 0.60
CA ILE A 153 10.41 2.67 -0.16
C ILE A 153 11.40 1.64 0.38
N ILE A 154 10.91 0.47 0.80
CA ILE A 154 11.73 -0.68 1.17
C ILE A 154 11.43 -1.87 0.27
N VAL A 155 12.49 -2.58 -0.13
CA VAL A 155 12.39 -3.77 -0.99
C VAL A 155 13.26 -4.89 -0.41
N SER A 156 12.73 -6.11 -0.37
CA SER A 156 13.51 -7.31 -0.03
C SER A 156 14.34 -7.80 -1.23
N PHE A 157 15.57 -8.26 -0.97
CA PHE A 157 16.59 -8.59 -1.98
C PHE A 157 16.21 -9.68 -2.99
N THR A 158 15.18 -10.48 -2.73
CA THR A 158 14.69 -11.51 -3.67
C THR A 158 13.84 -10.93 -4.81
N GLN A 159 13.55 -9.63 -4.78
CA GLN A 159 12.67 -8.95 -5.73
C GLN A 159 13.49 -8.10 -6.73
N ASN A 160 14.02 -8.73 -7.78
CA ASN A 160 14.95 -8.11 -8.75
C ASN A 160 14.28 -7.24 -9.84
N ALA A 161 13.01 -6.86 -9.73
CA ALA A 161 12.23 -6.32 -10.84
C ALA A 161 11.48 -5.01 -10.54
N LEU A 162 12.07 -4.13 -9.72
CA LEU A 162 11.54 -2.80 -9.46
C LEU A 162 12.20 -1.74 -10.37
N THR A 163 11.39 -1.06 -11.17
CA THR A 163 11.74 0.21 -11.81
C THR A 163 11.28 1.34 -10.92
N GLN A 164 12.18 2.27 -10.57
CA GLN A 164 11.82 3.45 -9.80
C GLN A 164 12.51 4.70 -10.31
N SER A 165 11.78 5.82 -10.36
CA SER A 165 12.31 7.12 -10.77
C SER A 165 11.36 8.26 -10.39
N GLY A 166 11.88 9.48 -10.26
CA GLY A 166 11.06 10.68 -10.01
C GLY A 166 10.38 10.75 -8.64
N ASN A 167 10.67 9.78 -7.75
CA ASN A 167 10.15 9.76 -6.38
C ASN A 167 10.92 10.76 -5.51
N VAL A 168 10.22 11.64 -4.81
CA VAL A 168 10.83 12.72 -4.02
C VAL A 168 10.21 12.86 -2.64
N TRP A 169 10.99 13.38 -1.70
CA TRP A 169 10.45 13.86 -0.43
C TRP A 169 9.68 15.16 -0.64
N GLU A 170 8.46 15.24 -0.12
CA GLU A 170 7.58 16.40 -0.34
C GLU A 170 8.21 17.70 0.15
N ALA A 171 8.82 17.66 1.34
CA ALA A 171 9.36 18.86 1.99
C ALA A 171 10.60 19.44 1.29
N THR A 172 11.40 18.62 0.60
CA THR A 172 12.70 19.05 0.07
C THR A 172 12.83 18.91 -1.44
N GLY A 173 11.99 18.09 -2.08
CA GLY A 173 12.14 17.71 -3.48
C GLY A 173 13.32 16.77 -3.73
N ASP A 174 14.04 16.35 -2.68
CA ASP A 174 15.17 15.42 -2.83
C ASP A 174 14.69 14.05 -3.27
N ALA A 175 15.48 13.39 -4.10
CA ALA A 175 15.19 12.03 -4.54
C ALA A 175 15.11 11.05 -3.35
N VAL A 176 14.11 10.18 -3.39
CA VAL A 176 13.98 9.06 -2.45
C VAL A 176 14.98 7.96 -2.82
N ALA A 177 15.74 7.51 -1.83
CA ALA A 177 16.57 6.32 -1.94
C ALA A 177 15.77 5.06 -1.57
N LEU A 178 16.10 3.94 -2.19
CA LEU A 178 15.57 2.64 -1.78
C LEU A 178 16.25 2.18 -0.49
N SER A 179 15.43 1.88 0.51
CA SER A 179 15.83 1.10 1.67
C SER A 179 15.89 -0.39 1.30
N ARG A 180 16.82 -1.11 1.93
CA ARG A 180 17.01 -2.54 1.72
C ARG A 180 16.49 -3.29 2.94
N GLY A 181 15.45 -4.10 2.75
CA GLY A 181 14.97 -5.03 3.76
C GLY A 181 15.83 -6.28 3.76
N SER A 182 16.22 -6.75 4.95
CA SER A 182 16.90 -8.04 5.14
C SER A 182 16.03 -9.22 4.75
#